data_AF-A0A1Y3E7G9-F1
#
_entry.id   AF-A0A1Y3E7G9-F1
#
_cell.length_a   1.000
_cell.length_b   1.000
_cell.length_c   1.000
_cell.angle_alpha   90.00
_cell.angle_beta   90.00
_cell.angle_gamma   90.00
#
_symmetry.space_group_name_H-M   'P 1'
#
loop_
_entity.id
_entity.type
_entity.pdbx_description
1 polymer ?
#
loop_
_entity_poly.entity_id
_entity_poly.type
_entity_poly.pdbx_seq_one_letter_code
_entity_poly.pdbx_strand_id
1 'polypeptide(L)'
;MSFFICAFICFCVCFSLLLIVRYRRHLRHRRTNSTVSTCVVLGSGGHTMEILRLVQSFDNSKYNPIHFIIADTDSNSVEKVKPMLKDGNVSFSTIRRCREVKQSISNVFLPTLVATGQSLVQIWRTNPELLLCNGPGTCLPVCFAAFFVDLLFGRTCRIIYVESVCRVTRLSLTCKILYYFYIADYVLVQWPELAAVYPRTLYIGSLFAFALAENYEENYERLKVELERQRQANGNTFSWKFGRNAYFKNKSIGEIKKLLGYRMLPLPAKERNEMPMPEDLLNLENFNYPVEFDSRKHWPQCEKVISFIKDQANCGSCW
;
A
#
# COMPACT_ATOMS: atom_id res chain seq x y z
N MET A 1 32.04 42.90 7.15
CA MET A 1 31.94 41.82 6.13
C MET A 1 32.80 40.61 6.49
N SER A 2 34.07 40.81 6.88
CA SER A 2 35.01 39.71 7.20
C SER A 2 34.55 38.79 8.34
N PHE A 3 33.88 39.31 9.38
CA PHE A 3 33.35 38.49 10.48
C PHE A 3 32.30 37.46 10.01
N PHE A 4 31.34 37.88 9.18
CA PHE A 4 30.30 36.98 8.64
C PHE A 4 30.89 35.90 7.73
N ILE A 5 31.91 36.25 6.94
CA ILE A 5 32.62 35.29 6.09
C ILE A 5 33.37 34.28 6.94
N CYS A 6 34.13 34.72 7.95
CA CYS A 6 34.83 33.82 8.88
C CYS A 6 33.86 32.91 9.65
N ALA A 7 32.73 33.46 10.13
CA ALA A 7 31.70 32.69 10.83
C ALA A 7 31.07 31.62 9.91
N PHE A 8 30.78 31.98 8.65
CA PHE A 8 30.24 31.04 7.67
C PHE A 8 31.24 29.91 7.33
N ILE A 9 32.50 30.25 7.10
CA ILE A 9 33.55 29.25 6.84
C ILE A 9 33.70 28.32 8.04
N CYS A 10 33.76 28.86 9.27
CA CYS A 10 33.83 28.07 10.49
C CYS A 10 32.63 27.12 10.62
N PHE A 11 31.43 27.61 10.36
CA PHE A 11 30.22 26.79 10.35
C PHE A 11 30.30 25.65 9.33
N CYS A 12 30.72 25.93 8.08
CA CYS A 12 30.86 24.91 7.05
C CYS A 12 31.90 23.85 7.42
N VAL A 13 33.03 24.23 8.01
CA VAL A 13 34.07 23.30 8.47
C VAL A 13 33.53 22.42 9.61
N CYS A 14 32.94 23.03 10.64
CA CYS A 14 32.33 22.31 11.76
C CYS A 14 31.23 21.35 11.29
N PHE A 15 30.35 21.80 10.39
CA PHE A 15 29.30 20.96 9.83
C PHE A 15 29.87 19.79 9.03
N SER A 16 30.90 20.02 8.22
CA SER A 16 31.57 18.97 7.45
C SER A 16 32.24 17.94 8.37
N LEU A 17 32.87 18.39 9.46
CA LEU A 17 33.44 17.51 10.47
C LEU A 17 32.35 16.66 11.15
N LEU A 18 31.21 17.25 11.51
CA LEU A 18 30.08 16.51 12.08
C LEU A 18 29.56 15.44 11.11
N LEU A 19 29.48 15.74 9.81
CA LEU A 19 29.08 14.76 8.80
C LEU A 19 30.08 13.61 8.70
N ILE A 20 31.38 13.89 8.70
CA ILE A 20 32.43 12.87 8.69
C ILE A 20 32.36 12.00 9.94
N VAL A 21 32.15 12.61 11.11
CA VAL A 21 31.99 11.89 12.39
C VAL A 21 30.75 11.00 12.35
N ARG A 22 29.60 11.52 11.90
CA ARG A 22 28.37 10.73 11.68
C ARG A 22 28.66 9.54 10.76
N TYR A 23 29.26 9.77 9.61
CA TYR A 23 29.55 8.73 8.62
C TYR A 23 30.44 7.62 9.22
N ARG A 24 31.52 7.99 9.90
CA ARG A 24 32.42 7.03 10.57
C ARG A 24 31.70 6.24 11.67
N ARG A 25 30.78 6.88 12.40
CA ARG A 25 29.97 6.23 13.44
C ARG A 25 29.07 5.18 12.83
N HIS A 26 28.37 5.49 11.75
CA HIS A 26 27.49 4.55 11.04
C HIS A 26 28.24 3.36 10.44
N LEU A 27 29.47 3.55 9.96
CA LEU A 27 30.34 2.46 9.49
C LEU A 27 30.82 1.53 10.61
N ARG A 28 31.14 2.10 11.78
CA ARG A 28 31.67 1.34 12.93
C ARG A 28 30.57 0.75 13.81
N HIS A 29 29.34 1.21 13.68
CA HIS A 29 28.23 0.77 14.50
C HIS A 29 27.97 -0.73 14.25
N ARG A 30 28.23 -1.54 15.28
CA ARG A 30 27.87 -2.95 15.33
C ARG A 30 26.72 -3.09 16.32
N ARG A 31 25.67 -3.77 15.90
CA ARG A 31 24.52 -4.02 16.76
C ARG A 31 24.88 -5.04 17.83
N THR A 32 24.56 -4.74 19.07
CA THR A 32 24.71 -5.64 20.22
C THR A 32 23.39 -6.30 20.61
N ASN A 33 22.26 -5.63 20.32
CA ASN A 33 20.93 -6.08 20.71
C ASN A 33 20.33 -7.06 19.69
N SER A 34 19.50 -7.99 20.17
CA SER A 34 18.76 -8.95 19.34
C SER A 34 17.57 -8.36 18.58
N THR A 35 17.07 -7.19 19.01
CA THR A 35 15.97 -6.47 18.37
C THR A 35 16.39 -5.09 17.83
N VAL A 36 15.53 -4.49 16.98
CA VAL A 36 15.66 -3.13 16.41
C VAL A 36 14.43 -2.32 16.77
N SER A 37 14.63 -1.25 17.52
CA SER A 37 13.57 -0.25 17.72
C SER A 37 13.28 0.45 16.40
N THR A 38 12.06 0.29 15.88
CA THR A 38 11.68 0.72 14.54
C THR A 38 10.59 1.78 14.60
N CYS A 39 10.85 2.94 14.01
CA CYS A 39 9.86 3.99 13.80
C CYS A 39 9.42 4.00 12.33
N VAL A 40 8.11 4.03 12.10
CA VAL A 40 7.51 3.99 10.77
C VAL A 40 6.64 5.23 10.55
N VAL A 41 6.92 6.01 9.52
CA VAL A 41 6.08 7.17 9.16
C VAL A 41 5.01 6.74 8.17
N LEU A 42 3.75 6.87 8.55
CA LEU A 42 2.64 6.58 7.66
C LEU A 42 2.33 7.78 6.78
N GLY A 43 2.43 7.57 5.47
CA GLY A 43 1.82 8.46 4.49
C GLY A 43 0.29 8.39 4.54
N SER A 44 -0.38 9.18 3.69
CA SER A 44 -1.84 9.15 3.55
C SER A 44 -2.29 8.36 2.34
N GLY A 45 -3.45 7.71 2.45
CA GLY A 45 -4.10 6.98 1.37
C GLY A 45 -3.30 5.75 0.91
N GLY A 46 -2.86 5.76 -0.35
CA GLY A 46 -2.12 4.66 -0.97
C GLY A 46 -0.77 4.39 -0.31
N HIS A 47 -0.04 5.44 0.11
CA HIS A 47 1.25 5.33 0.77
C HIS A 47 1.17 4.57 2.11
N THR A 48 0.08 4.76 2.86
CA THR A 48 -0.19 3.99 4.07
C THR A 48 -0.23 2.50 3.77
N MET A 49 -0.90 2.11 2.68
CA MET A 49 -1.03 0.70 2.30
C MET A 49 0.32 0.10 1.91
N GLU A 50 1.14 0.86 1.15
CA GLU A 50 2.48 0.42 0.74
C GLU A 50 3.35 0.08 1.94
N ILE A 51 3.45 0.99 2.90
CA ILE A 51 4.35 0.82 4.05
C ILE A 51 3.80 -0.17 5.07
N LEU A 52 2.49 -0.21 5.30
CA LEU A 52 1.90 -1.23 6.18
C LEU A 52 2.11 -2.63 5.65
N ARG A 53 2.04 -2.83 4.33
CA ARG A 53 2.33 -4.13 3.72
C ARG A 53 3.77 -4.56 3.94
N LEU A 54 4.71 -3.62 3.83
CA LEU A 54 6.12 -3.85 4.13
C LEU A 54 6.31 -4.23 5.61
N VAL A 55 5.73 -3.47 6.54
CA VAL A 55 5.85 -3.73 7.98
C VAL A 55 5.20 -5.06 8.39
N GLN A 56 4.10 -5.46 7.75
CA GLN A 56 3.48 -6.78 7.99
C GLN A 56 4.38 -7.97 7.62
N SER A 57 5.39 -7.76 6.78
CA SER A 57 6.38 -8.78 6.44
C SER A 57 7.55 -8.85 7.42
N PHE A 58 7.61 -7.95 8.41
CA PHE A 58 8.71 -7.92 9.37
C PHE A 58 8.62 -9.07 10.36
N ASP A 59 9.79 -9.60 10.72
CA ASP A 59 9.93 -10.55 11.80
C ASP A 59 9.87 -9.82 13.14
N ASN A 60 8.74 -9.96 13.86
CA ASN A 60 8.50 -9.32 15.15
C ASN A 60 9.54 -9.69 16.23
N SER A 61 10.29 -10.79 16.07
CA SER A 61 11.38 -11.14 16.97
C SER A 61 12.62 -10.26 16.77
N LYS A 62 12.76 -9.63 15.59
CA LYS A 62 13.89 -8.78 15.21
C LYS A 62 13.54 -7.30 15.19
N TYR A 63 12.32 -6.93 14.81
CA TYR A 63 11.88 -5.54 14.70
C TYR A 63 10.87 -5.23 15.81
N ASN A 64 11.38 -4.83 16.97
CA ASN A 64 10.59 -4.61 18.17
C ASN A 64 11.35 -3.67 19.14
N PRO A 65 10.72 -2.60 19.68
CA PRO A 65 9.33 -2.16 19.45
C PRO A 65 9.11 -1.47 18.10
N ILE A 66 7.85 -1.40 17.66
CA ILE A 66 7.44 -0.66 16.47
C ILE A 66 6.61 0.56 16.88
N HIS A 67 7.00 1.75 16.42
CA HIS A 67 6.27 2.98 16.66
C HIS A 67 5.82 3.63 15.33
N PHE A 68 4.53 3.90 15.19
CA PHE A 68 3.97 4.56 14.01
C PHE A 68 3.82 6.06 14.24
N ILE A 69 4.32 6.89 13.32
CA ILE A 69 4.05 8.33 13.26
C ILE A 69 3.02 8.57 12.17
N ILE A 70 1.89 9.17 12.53
CA ILE A 70 0.73 9.37 11.64
C ILE A 70 0.43 10.87 11.53
N ALA A 71 -0.01 11.34 10.37
CA ALA A 71 -0.52 12.71 10.24
C ALA A 71 -1.84 12.87 11.01
N ASP A 72 -2.01 13.98 11.72
CA ASP A 72 -3.20 14.31 12.52
C ASP A 72 -4.52 14.29 11.75
N THR A 73 -4.52 14.65 10.47
CA THR A 73 -5.73 14.63 9.62
C THR A 73 -6.00 13.28 8.92
N ASP A 74 -5.28 12.22 9.28
CA ASP A 74 -5.38 10.92 8.61
C ASP A 74 -6.02 9.83 9.48
N SER A 75 -7.29 10.02 9.82
CA SER A 75 -8.10 9.08 10.63
C SER A 75 -8.16 7.67 10.02
N ASN A 76 -8.18 7.58 8.68
CA ASN A 76 -8.22 6.30 7.96
C ASN A 76 -6.95 5.47 8.19
N SER A 77 -5.78 6.12 8.31
CA SER A 77 -4.53 5.43 8.59
C SER A 77 -4.47 4.89 10.02
N VAL A 78 -5.04 5.63 10.97
CA VAL A 78 -5.15 5.16 12.37
C VAL A 78 -5.97 3.87 12.45
N GLU A 79 -7.11 3.79 11.76
CA GLU A 79 -7.95 2.59 11.76
C GLU A 79 -7.25 1.36 11.19
N LYS A 80 -6.38 1.53 10.20
CA LYS A 80 -5.59 0.43 9.61
C LYS A 80 -4.50 -0.09 10.55
N VAL A 81 -4.01 0.73 11.47
CA VAL A 81 -2.97 0.35 12.45
C VAL A 81 -3.58 -0.30 13.69
N LYS A 82 -4.84 0.03 14.05
CA LYS A 82 -5.54 -0.52 15.24
C LYS A 82 -5.42 -2.04 15.40
N PRO A 83 -5.55 -2.88 14.34
CA PRO A 83 -5.38 -4.32 14.47
C PRO A 83 -3.97 -4.72 14.96
N MET A 84 -2.94 -3.97 14.57
CA MET A 84 -1.53 -4.22 14.93
C MET A 84 -1.19 -3.74 16.35
N LEU A 85 -1.98 -2.82 16.90
CA LEU A 85 -1.80 -2.33 18.29
C LEU A 85 -2.20 -3.35 19.36
N LYS A 86 -2.81 -4.48 18.97
CA LYS A 86 -3.11 -5.58 19.90
C LYS A 86 -1.85 -6.23 20.44
N ASP A 87 -0.75 -6.13 19.70
CA ASP A 87 0.57 -6.49 20.18
C ASP A 87 1.11 -5.34 21.04
N GLY A 88 1.27 -5.55 22.35
CA GLY A 88 1.66 -4.52 23.33
C GLY A 88 3.01 -3.82 23.07
N ASN A 89 3.76 -4.28 22.06
CA ASN A 89 5.03 -3.71 21.60
C ASN A 89 4.88 -2.72 20.43
N VAL A 90 3.64 -2.46 20.00
CA VAL A 90 3.31 -1.55 18.90
C VAL A 90 2.62 -0.32 19.46
N SER A 91 3.12 0.86 19.12
CA SER A 91 2.57 2.15 19.57
C SER A 91 2.41 3.12 18.40
N PHE A 92 1.65 4.19 18.58
CA PHE A 92 1.54 5.25 17.58
C PHE A 92 1.50 6.65 18.21
N SER A 93 1.92 7.65 17.45
CA SER A 93 1.79 9.07 17.78
C SER A 93 1.35 9.85 16.53
N THR A 94 0.82 11.05 16.75
CA THR A 94 0.41 11.94 15.66
C THR A 94 1.30 13.16 15.55
N ILE A 95 1.50 13.64 14.32
CA ILE A 95 2.17 14.90 14.01
C ILE A 95 1.31 15.72 13.06
N ARG A 96 1.48 17.04 13.10
CA ARG A 96 0.76 17.95 12.22
C ARG A 96 1.10 17.69 10.77
N ARG A 97 0.07 17.58 9.91
CA ARG A 97 0.29 17.47 8.47
C ARG A 97 0.93 18.73 7.91
N CYS A 98 2.00 18.57 7.13
CA CYS A 98 2.73 19.71 6.58
C CYS A 98 1.98 20.42 5.44
N ARG A 99 1.12 19.70 4.72
CA ARG A 99 0.36 20.24 3.57
C ARG A 99 -0.91 19.43 3.33
N GLU A 100 -2.05 20.11 3.22
CA GLU A 100 -3.30 19.54 2.72
C GLU A 100 -3.38 19.57 1.20
N VAL A 101 -4.23 18.71 0.63
CA VAL A 101 -4.48 18.67 -0.81
C VAL A 101 -5.13 19.99 -1.23
N LYS A 102 -4.54 20.68 -2.23
CA LYS A 102 -4.89 22.03 -2.76
C LYS A 102 -4.42 23.26 -1.96
N GLN A 103 -3.60 23.12 -0.91
CA GLN A 103 -3.02 24.30 -0.25
C GLN A 103 -1.92 24.97 -1.09
N SER A 104 -1.87 26.30 -1.03
CA SER A 104 -0.80 27.11 -1.62
C SER A 104 0.53 26.86 -0.91
N ILE A 105 1.64 26.91 -1.67
CA ILE A 105 3.00 26.66 -1.16
C ILE A 105 3.40 27.66 -0.07
N SER A 106 2.88 28.90 -0.11
CA SER A 106 3.17 29.95 0.87
C SER A 106 2.65 29.63 2.28
N ASN A 107 1.58 28.87 2.41
CA ASN A 107 0.97 28.52 3.70
C ASN A 107 1.52 27.21 4.31
N VAL A 108 2.57 26.63 3.72
CA VAL A 108 3.19 25.37 4.15
C VAL A 108 4.24 25.57 5.24
N PHE A 109 4.84 26.76 5.35
CA PHE A 109 5.99 27.02 6.22
C PHE A 109 5.67 26.78 7.70
N LEU A 110 4.60 27.42 8.21
CA LEU A 110 4.24 27.32 9.64
C LEU A 110 3.81 25.89 10.05
N PRO A 111 2.93 25.18 9.30
CA PRO A 111 2.63 23.78 9.59
C PRO A 111 3.87 22.88 9.56
N THR A 112 4.80 23.11 8.63
CA THR A 112 6.05 22.34 8.53
C THR A 112 6.96 22.59 9.73
N LEU A 113 7.07 23.83 10.22
CA LEU A 113 7.86 24.16 11.40
C LEU A 113 7.30 23.50 12.66
N VAL A 114 5.97 23.54 12.84
CA VAL A 114 5.29 22.83 13.93
C VAL A 114 5.51 21.32 13.83
N ALA A 115 5.35 20.75 12.63
CA ALA A 115 5.58 19.33 12.40
C ALA A 115 7.04 18.94 12.69
N THR A 116 8.00 19.82 12.42
CA THR A 116 9.42 19.59 12.74
C THR A 116 9.67 19.56 14.24
N GLY A 117 9.12 20.51 14.99
CA GLY A 117 9.20 20.52 16.45
C GLY A 117 8.60 19.27 17.08
N GLN A 118 7.41 18.87 16.61
CA GLN A 118 6.77 17.62 17.05
C GLN A 118 7.59 16.39 16.67
N SER A 119 8.15 16.37 15.46
CA SER A 119 9.01 15.27 14.99
C SER A 119 10.26 15.11 15.84
N LEU A 120 10.90 16.22 16.24
CA LEU A 120 12.05 16.20 17.15
C LEU A 120 11.69 15.57 18.50
N VAL A 121 10.54 15.96 19.07
CA VAL A 121 10.04 15.38 20.33
C VAL A 121 9.79 13.88 20.18
N GLN A 122 9.15 13.45 19.09
CA GLN A 122 8.87 12.02 18.87
C GLN A 122 10.16 11.22 18.70
N ILE A 123 11.07 11.64 17.82
CA ILE A 123 12.36 10.96 17.62
C ILE A 123 13.18 10.92 18.91
N TRP A 124 13.16 12.00 19.70
CA TRP A 124 13.86 12.02 20.97
C TRP A 124 13.34 10.96 21.94
N ARG A 125 12.01 10.88 22.08
CA ARG A 125 11.30 9.96 22.99
C ARG A 125 11.38 8.49 22.55
N THR A 126 11.15 8.22 21.27
CA THR A 126 11.10 6.84 20.75
C THR A 126 12.49 6.26 20.52
N ASN A 127 13.50 7.12 20.37
CA ASN A 127 14.90 6.76 20.14
C ASN A 127 15.07 5.58 19.15
N PRO A 128 14.57 5.74 17.90
CA PRO A 128 14.55 4.62 16.97
C PRO A 128 15.96 4.33 16.45
N GLU A 129 16.23 3.04 16.23
CA GLU A 129 17.43 2.56 15.53
C GLU A 129 17.19 2.49 14.01
N LEU A 130 15.93 2.31 13.60
CA LEU A 130 15.49 2.31 12.22
C LEU A 130 14.33 3.29 12.05
N LEU A 131 14.46 4.24 11.12
CA LEU A 131 13.37 5.09 10.65
C LEU A 131 13.00 4.68 9.23
N LEU A 132 11.79 4.14 9.06
CA LEU A 132 11.22 3.75 7.79
C LEU A 132 10.17 4.77 7.34
N CYS A 133 10.37 5.33 6.14
CA CYS A 133 9.50 6.36 5.60
C CYS A 133 9.00 5.98 4.20
N ASN A 134 7.72 6.23 3.93
CA ASN A 134 7.15 6.16 2.59
C ASN A 134 6.16 7.32 2.41
N GLY A 135 6.19 7.95 1.24
CA GLY A 135 5.15 8.89 0.85
C GLY A 135 5.48 10.38 1.08
N PRO A 136 4.46 11.23 1.28
CA PRO A 136 4.49 12.65 0.94
C PRO A 136 5.21 13.51 1.99
N GLY A 137 5.16 14.84 1.82
CA GLY A 137 5.95 15.83 2.56
C GLY A 137 5.99 15.69 4.09
N THR A 138 5.01 15.04 4.74
CA THR A 138 5.02 14.74 6.17
C THR A 138 6.21 13.88 6.62
N CYS A 139 6.81 13.08 5.72
CA CYS A 139 8.04 12.33 6.03
C CYS A 139 9.25 13.24 6.22
N LEU A 140 9.25 14.43 5.61
CA LEU A 140 10.42 15.28 5.53
C LEU A 140 10.84 15.83 6.91
N PRO A 141 9.94 16.41 7.74
CA PRO A 141 10.28 16.82 9.10
C PRO A 141 10.81 15.69 9.98
N VAL A 142 10.26 14.48 9.86
CA VAL A 142 10.67 13.32 10.66
C VAL A 142 12.07 12.86 10.29
N CYS A 143 12.37 12.78 8.98
CA CYS A 143 13.70 12.44 8.50
C CYS A 143 14.74 13.50 8.92
N PHE A 144 14.41 14.78 8.81
CA PHE A 144 15.28 15.85 9.28
C PHE A 144 15.52 15.77 10.79
N ALA A 145 14.47 15.54 11.58
CA ALA A 145 14.60 15.38 13.02
C ALA A 145 15.54 14.23 13.39
N ALA A 146 15.37 13.05 12.78
CA ALA A 146 16.27 11.91 12.98
C ALA A 146 17.71 12.21 12.58
N PHE A 147 17.90 12.84 11.41
CA PHE A 147 19.22 13.21 10.92
C PHE A 147 19.94 14.19 11.84
N PHE A 148 19.28 15.27 12.27
CA PHE A 148 19.91 16.26 13.14
C PHE A 148 20.16 15.74 14.54
N VAL A 149 19.24 14.94 15.10
CA VAL A 149 19.46 14.31 16.40
C VAL A 149 20.67 13.37 16.35
N ASP A 150 20.83 12.61 15.27
CA ASP A 150 21.99 11.75 15.09
C ASP A 150 23.29 12.56 14.87
N LEU A 151 23.25 13.58 14.02
CA LEU A 151 24.38 14.45 13.71
C LEU A 151 24.92 15.14 14.98
N LEU A 152 24.04 15.68 15.82
CA LEU A 152 24.40 16.49 16.98
C LEU A 152 24.63 15.65 18.26
N PHE A 153 23.84 14.60 18.49
CA PHE A 153 23.81 13.88 19.77
C PHE A 153 24.38 12.48 19.72
N GLY A 154 25.03 12.08 18.62
CA GLY A 154 25.75 10.81 18.65
C GLY A 154 24.90 9.57 18.34
N ARG A 155 23.62 9.72 17.96
CA ARG A 155 22.74 8.57 17.71
C ARG A 155 23.17 7.78 16.46
N THR A 156 22.55 6.64 16.21
CA THR A 156 22.84 5.75 15.06
C THR A 156 21.56 5.27 14.39
N CYS A 157 20.61 6.20 14.18
CA CYS A 157 19.35 5.88 13.53
C CYS A 157 19.56 5.76 12.02
N ARG A 158 19.22 4.60 11.46
CA ARG A 158 19.26 4.34 10.01
C ARG A 158 17.97 4.84 9.37
N ILE A 159 18.09 5.76 8.42
CA ILE A 159 16.95 6.33 7.70
C ILE A 159 16.81 5.61 6.36
N ILE A 160 15.70 4.88 6.20
CA ILE A 160 15.34 4.18 4.97
C ILE A 160 14.10 4.83 4.38
N TYR A 161 14.24 5.38 3.17
CA TYR A 161 13.12 5.92 2.42
C TYR A 161 12.71 4.95 1.31
N VAL A 162 11.45 4.54 1.31
CA VAL A 162 10.85 3.70 0.27
C VAL A 162 10.08 4.59 -0.68
N GLU A 163 10.52 4.68 -1.93
CA GLU A 163 9.80 5.40 -2.97
C GLU A 163 8.52 4.63 -3.38
N SER A 164 7.49 5.39 -3.71
CA SER A 164 6.18 4.83 -4.05
C SER A 164 6.19 4.11 -5.39
N VAL A 165 5.37 3.06 -5.50
CA VAL A 165 5.17 2.29 -6.74
C VAL A 165 4.67 3.18 -7.88
N CYS A 166 4.00 4.28 -7.58
CA CYS A 166 3.51 5.23 -8.60
C CYS A 166 4.64 6.02 -9.28
N ARG A 167 5.89 5.93 -8.79
CA ARG A 167 7.04 6.64 -9.37
C ARG A 167 7.89 5.70 -10.21
N VAL A 168 7.58 5.63 -11.51
CA VAL A 168 8.29 4.78 -12.46
C VAL A 168 9.53 5.46 -13.05
N THR A 169 9.40 6.74 -13.42
CA THR A 169 10.43 7.44 -14.23
C THR A 169 11.28 8.43 -13.44
N ARG A 170 10.75 9.01 -12.36
CA ARG A 170 11.42 10.06 -11.57
C ARG A 170 11.06 9.95 -10.10
N LEU A 171 12.04 10.19 -9.22
CA LEU A 171 11.84 10.29 -7.78
C LEU A 171 10.85 11.42 -7.44
N SER A 172 10.07 11.20 -6.38
CA SER A 172 9.23 12.24 -5.78
C SER A 172 10.08 13.41 -5.26
N LEU A 173 9.49 14.61 -5.12
CA LEU A 173 10.22 15.77 -4.61
C LEU A 173 10.79 15.50 -3.21
N THR A 174 10.01 14.87 -2.33
CA THR A 174 10.44 14.46 -1.00
C THR A 174 11.65 13.52 -1.08
N CYS A 175 11.57 12.48 -1.92
CA CYS A 175 12.69 11.57 -2.10
C CYS A 175 13.91 12.25 -2.72
N LYS A 176 13.75 13.18 -3.67
CA LYS A 176 14.86 13.95 -4.22
C LYS A 176 15.59 14.76 -3.15
N ILE A 177 14.86 15.43 -2.27
CA ILE A 177 15.46 16.18 -1.15
C ILE A 177 16.26 15.21 -0.27
N LEU A 178 15.62 14.13 0.20
CA LEU A 178 16.31 13.14 1.03
C LEU A 178 17.50 12.49 0.31
N TYR A 179 17.41 12.40 -1.02
CA TYR A 179 18.41 11.76 -1.85
C TYR A 179 19.65 12.63 -2.06
N TYR A 180 19.47 13.87 -2.52
CA TYR A 180 20.57 14.75 -2.89
C TYR A 180 21.25 15.39 -1.67
N PHE A 181 20.53 15.55 -0.55
CA PHE A 181 21.11 16.06 0.69
C PHE A 181 21.71 14.96 1.58
N TYR A 182 21.78 13.70 1.12
CA TYR A 182 22.35 12.58 1.87
C TYR A 182 21.71 12.38 3.27
N ILE A 183 20.41 12.66 3.38
CA ILE A 183 19.66 12.52 4.64
C ILE A 183 19.22 11.07 4.81
N ALA A 184 18.70 10.44 3.74
CA ALA A 184 18.35 9.03 3.75
C ALA A 184 19.61 8.18 3.51
N ASP A 185 19.92 7.27 4.42
CA ASP A 185 21.04 6.34 4.31
C ASP A 185 20.80 5.36 3.15
N TYR A 186 19.57 4.86 3.04
CA TYR A 186 19.13 4.02 1.91
C TYR A 186 17.85 4.56 1.28
N VAL A 187 17.82 4.53 -0.05
CA VAL A 187 16.62 4.85 -0.84
C VAL A 187 16.22 3.61 -1.61
N LEU A 188 15.08 3.03 -1.27
CA LEU A 188 14.55 1.83 -1.91
C LEU A 188 13.59 2.21 -3.03
N VAL A 189 13.77 1.63 -4.21
CA VAL A 189 12.94 1.86 -5.38
C VAL A 189 12.33 0.57 -5.90
N GLN A 190 11.14 0.67 -6.47
CA GLN A 190 10.34 -0.48 -6.91
C GLN A 190 10.42 -0.73 -8.42
N TRP A 191 11.16 0.09 -9.17
CA TRP A 191 11.31 0.02 -10.63
C TRP A 191 12.79 -0.02 -11.02
N PRO A 192 13.21 -0.98 -11.86
CA PRO A 192 14.61 -1.10 -12.28
C PRO A 192 15.05 0.11 -13.12
N GLU A 193 14.15 0.70 -13.90
CA GLU A 193 14.43 1.89 -14.71
C GLU A 193 14.79 3.08 -13.81
N LEU A 194 14.10 3.23 -12.68
CA LEU A 194 14.38 4.27 -11.71
C LEU A 194 15.74 4.03 -11.02
N ALA A 195 16.05 2.78 -10.71
CA ALA A 195 17.35 2.42 -10.13
C ALA A 195 18.52 2.73 -11.07
N ALA A 196 18.33 2.51 -12.38
CA ALA A 196 19.33 2.84 -13.39
C ALA A 196 19.61 4.35 -13.49
N VAL A 197 18.58 5.20 -13.28
CA VAL A 197 18.73 6.67 -13.31
C VAL A 197 19.36 7.21 -12.02
N TYR A 198 19.17 6.55 -10.88
CA TYR A 198 19.62 7.01 -9.56
C TYR A 198 20.53 5.96 -8.89
N PRO A 199 21.86 6.00 -9.11
CA PRO A 199 22.79 4.93 -8.70
C PRO A 199 22.87 4.62 -7.21
N ARG A 200 22.48 5.57 -6.33
CA ARG A 200 22.47 5.38 -4.87
C ARG A 200 21.17 4.75 -4.36
N THR A 201 20.26 4.40 -5.27
CA THR A 201 19.03 3.69 -4.91
C THR A 201 19.24 2.19 -4.97
N LEU A 202 18.47 1.45 -4.17
CA LEU A 202 18.43 0.00 -4.18
C LEU A 202 17.10 -0.48 -4.77
N TYR A 203 17.17 -1.23 -5.86
CA TYR A 203 15.99 -1.88 -6.42
C TYR A 203 15.58 -3.07 -5.56
N ILE A 204 14.32 -3.06 -5.08
CA ILE A 204 13.78 -4.09 -4.19
C ILE A 204 12.65 -4.91 -4.81
N GLY A 205 12.34 -4.69 -6.10
CA GLY A 205 11.14 -5.24 -6.74
C GLY A 205 9.87 -4.46 -6.34
N SER A 206 8.73 -4.82 -6.96
CA SER A 206 7.45 -4.20 -6.63
C SER A 206 6.87 -4.82 -5.35
N LEU A 207 6.58 -3.99 -4.35
CA LEU A 207 5.90 -4.39 -3.11
C LEU A 207 4.50 -4.97 -3.39
N PHE A 208 3.91 -4.63 -4.55
CA PHE A 208 2.61 -5.15 -4.99
C PHE A 208 2.70 -6.40 -5.86
N ALA A 209 3.82 -6.65 -6.55
CA ALA A 209 3.98 -7.87 -7.36
C ALA A 209 3.87 -9.14 -6.53
N PHE A 210 4.23 -9.10 -5.25
CA PHE A 210 4.10 -10.24 -4.32
C PHE A 210 2.74 -10.31 -3.60
N ALA A 211 1.89 -9.29 -3.70
CA ALA A 211 0.62 -9.23 -2.96
C ALA A 211 -0.63 -9.31 -3.84
N LEU A 212 -0.52 -9.03 -5.14
CA LEU A 212 -1.63 -9.12 -6.10
C LEU A 212 -1.47 -10.24 -7.13
N ALA A 213 -0.31 -10.90 -7.16
CA ALA A 213 -0.13 -12.13 -7.92
C ALA A 213 -0.62 -13.35 -7.15
N GLU A 214 -1.83 -13.32 -6.56
CA GLU A 214 -2.58 -14.58 -6.49
C GLU A 214 -2.91 -14.91 -7.95
N ASN A 215 -2.09 -15.77 -8.54
CA ASN A 215 -2.30 -16.21 -9.91
C ASN A 215 -3.48 -17.19 -9.95
N TYR A 216 -4.21 -17.23 -11.05
CA TYR A 216 -5.36 -18.13 -11.24
C TYR A 216 -5.03 -19.58 -10.83
N GLU A 217 -3.84 -20.05 -11.19
CA GLU A 217 -3.36 -21.40 -10.92
C GLU A 217 -3.14 -21.68 -9.43
N GLU A 218 -2.59 -20.73 -8.68
CA GLU A 218 -2.35 -20.89 -7.24
C GLU A 218 -3.68 -20.89 -6.45
N ASN A 219 -4.60 -20.00 -6.82
CA ASN A 219 -5.93 -19.98 -6.25
C ASN A 219 -6.73 -21.25 -6.60
N TYR A 220 -6.55 -21.80 -7.81
CA TYR A 220 -7.17 -23.06 -8.22
C TYR A 220 -6.71 -24.22 -7.32
N GLU A 221 -5.41 -24.39 -7.07
CA GLU A 221 -4.93 -25.46 -6.20
C GLU A 221 -5.42 -25.31 -4.76
N ARG A 222 -5.45 -24.07 -4.23
CA ARG A 222 -6.02 -23.78 -2.91
C ARG A 222 -7.48 -24.22 -2.81
N LEU A 223 -8.31 -23.80 -3.78
CA LEU A 223 -9.74 -24.15 -3.81
C LEU A 223 -9.97 -25.64 -4.01
N LYS A 224 -9.13 -26.30 -4.81
CA LYS A 224 -9.20 -27.75 -5.03
C LYS A 224 -9.01 -28.50 -3.72
N VAL A 225 -7.99 -28.17 -2.93
CA VAL A 225 -7.73 -28.80 -1.63
C VAL A 225 -8.90 -28.57 -0.66
N GLU A 226 -9.45 -27.35 -0.63
CA GLU A 226 -10.59 -27.02 0.22
C GLU A 226 -11.86 -27.79 -0.17
N LEU A 227 -12.16 -27.87 -1.47
CA LEU A 227 -13.28 -28.65 -1.98
C LEU A 227 -13.13 -30.15 -1.73
N GLU A 228 -11.90 -30.69 -1.80
CA GLU A 228 -11.61 -32.08 -1.46
C GLU A 228 -11.85 -32.37 0.04
N ARG A 229 -11.49 -31.43 0.93
CA ARG A 229 -11.82 -31.53 2.37
C ARG A 229 -13.33 -31.52 2.60
N GLN A 230 -14.06 -30.59 1.98
CA GLN A 230 -15.51 -30.52 2.10
C GLN A 230 -16.19 -31.77 1.55
N ARG A 231 -15.65 -32.34 0.47
CA ARG A 231 -16.13 -33.59 -0.12
C ARG A 231 -15.97 -34.79 0.83
N GLN A 232 -14.85 -34.84 1.56
CA GLN A 232 -14.61 -35.87 2.59
C GLN A 232 -15.55 -35.70 3.79
N ALA A 233 -15.81 -34.46 4.21
CA ALA A 233 -16.70 -34.16 5.33
C ALA A 233 -18.18 -34.46 5.02
N ASN A 234 -18.64 -34.16 3.80
CA ASN A 234 -20.06 -34.24 3.42
C ASN A 234 -20.45 -35.58 2.77
N GLY A 235 -19.61 -36.62 2.82
CA GLY A 235 -20.01 -37.95 2.35
C GLY A 235 -20.18 -38.08 0.83
N ASN A 236 -19.53 -37.21 0.05
CA ASN A 236 -19.28 -37.35 -1.39
C ASN A 236 -20.52 -37.24 -2.33
N THR A 237 -20.78 -36.05 -2.90
CA THR A 237 -20.75 -35.79 -4.37
C THR A 237 -21.33 -34.41 -4.70
N PHE A 238 -20.49 -33.55 -5.28
CA PHE A 238 -21.01 -32.40 -6.03
C PHE A 238 -21.51 -32.90 -7.39
N SER A 239 -22.66 -32.40 -7.84
CA SER A 239 -23.18 -32.66 -9.19
C SER A 239 -22.34 -31.98 -10.29
N TRP A 240 -21.40 -31.11 -9.90
CA TRP A 240 -20.54 -30.34 -10.78
C TRP A 240 -19.06 -30.72 -10.57
N LYS A 241 -18.25 -30.46 -11.60
CA LYS A 241 -16.81 -30.72 -11.59
C LYS A 241 -16.03 -29.40 -11.54
N PHE A 242 -15.13 -29.26 -10.58
CA PHE A 242 -14.18 -28.14 -10.54
C PHE A 242 -13.09 -28.32 -11.60
N GLY A 243 -12.79 -27.28 -12.37
CA GLY A 243 -11.85 -27.37 -13.50
C GLY A 243 -11.18 -26.05 -13.83
N ARG A 244 -10.03 -26.15 -14.50
CA ARG A 244 -9.30 -24.98 -15.02
C ARG A 244 -9.94 -24.50 -16.32
N ASN A 245 -10.18 -23.21 -16.43
CA ASN A 245 -10.68 -22.56 -17.64
C ASN A 245 -9.52 -21.88 -18.37
N ALA A 246 -9.34 -22.20 -19.65
CA ALA A 246 -8.28 -21.64 -20.49
C ALA A 246 -8.35 -20.11 -20.60
N TYR A 247 -9.55 -19.53 -20.52
CA TYR A 247 -9.78 -18.08 -20.59
C TYR A 247 -9.09 -17.31 -19.45
N PHE A 248 -8.92 -17.95 -18.28
CA PHE A 248 -8.31 -17.34 -17.09
C PHE A 248 -6.84 -17.74 -16.88
N LYS A 249 -6.25 -18.51 -17.79
CA LYS A 249 -4.86 -18.95 -17.70
C LYS A 249 -3.90 -17.77 -17.59
N ASN A 250 -2.97 -17.82 -16.63
CA ASN A 250 -1.99 -16.77 -16.34
C ASN A 250 -2.60 -15.39 -15.99
N LYS A 251 -3.88 -15.31 -15.64
CA LYS A 251 -4.49 -14.06 -15.16
C LYS A 251 -4.42 -13.99 -13.65
N SER A 252 -4.10 -12.81 -13.13
CA SER A 252 -4.25 -12.52 -11.69
C SER A 252 -5.72 -12.47 -11.29
N ILE A 253 -6.01 -12.74 -10.01
CA ILE A 253 -7.37 -12.57 -9.46
C ILE A 253 -7.90 -11.14 -9.66
N GLY A 254 -7.02 -10.12 -9.64
CA GLY A 254 -7.39 -8.73 -9.91
C GLY A 254 -7.88 -8.50 -11.33
N GLU A 255 -7.27 -9.15 -12.32
CA GLU A 255 -7.70 -9.10 -13.71
C GLU A 255 -9.01 -9.87 -13.91
N ILE A 256 -9.16 -11.04 -13.28
CA ILE A 256 -10.39 -11.82 -13.33
C ILE A 256 -11.57 -11.01 -12.77
N LYS A 257 -11.39 -10.30 -11.66
CA LYS A 257 -12.45 -9.46 -11.08
C LYS A 257 -12.99 -8.40 -12.03
N LYS A 258 -12.17 -7.87 -12.94
CA LYS A 258 -12.62 -6.89 -13.96
C LYS A 258 -13.49 -7.53 -15.05
N LEU A 259 -13.40 -8.85 -15.22
CA LEU A 259 -14.18 -9.64 -16.17
C LEU A 259 -15.54 -10.09 -15.60
N LEU A 260 -15.79 -9.92 -14.30
CA LEU A 260 -17.02 -10.39 -13.63
C LEU A 260 -18.26 -9.50 -13.88
N GLY A 261 -18.19 -8.54 -14.80
CA GLY A 261 -19.35 -7.75 -15.21
C GLY A 261 -19.67 -6.57 -14.30
N TYR A 262 -20.86 -6.01 -14.52
CA TYR A 262 -21.39 -4.89 -13.75
C TYR A 262 -21.91 -5.33 -12.40
N ARG A 263 -21.45 -4.68 -11.34
CA ARG A 263 -21.99 -4.85 -10.00
C ARG A 263 -23.18 -3.90 -9.83
N MET A 264 -24.39 -4.42 -9.81
CA MET A 264 -25.57 -3.62 -9.46
C MET A 264 -25.40 -3.00 -8.07
N LEU A 265 -25.52 -1.68 -8.00
CA LEU A 265 -25.61 -0.95 -6.74
C LEU A 265 -27.03 -1.15 -6.18
N PRO A 266 -27.19 -1.26 -4.84
CA PRO A 266 -28.51 -1.41 -4.25
C PRO A 266 -29.37 -0.18 -4.56
N LEU A 267 -30.41 -0.37 -5.36
CA LEU A 267 -31.39 0.67 -5.67
C LEU A 267 -32.30 0.91 -4.45
N PRO A 268 -32.70 2.16 -4.17
CA PRO A 268 -33.73 2.48 -3.18
C PRO A 268 -35.02 1.69 -3.46
N ALA A 269 -35.74 1.27 -2.42
CA ALA A 269 -36.96 0.47 -2.56
C ALA A 269 -38.02 1.09 -3.50
N LYS A 270 -38.00 2.42 -3.66
CA LYS A 270 -38.91 3.18 -4.53
C LYS A 270 -38.74 2.90 -6.02
N GLU A 271 -37.52 2.60 -6.48
CA GLU A 271 -37.19 2.37 -7.90
C GLU A 271 -37.39 0.91 -8.34
N ARG A 272 -37.64 -0.02 -7.40
CA ARG A 272 -37.91 -1.43 -7.72
C ARG A 272 -39.32 -1.69 -8.25
N ASN A 273 -40.26 -0.77 -8.01
CA ASN A 273 -41.69 -0.98 -8.22
C ASN A 273 -42.23 -0.37 -9.52
N GLU A 274 -41.38 0.14 -10.41
CA GLU A 274 -41.82 0.82 -11.64
C GLU A 274 -41.80 -0.07 -12.89
N MET A 275 -41.35 -1.32 -12.81
CA MET A 275 -41.58 -2.25 -13.92
C MET A 275 -43.05 -2.68 -13.90
N PRO A 276 -43.85 -2.32 -14.92
CA PRO A 276 -45.21 -2.83 -15.03
C PRO A 276 -45.11 -4.36 -15.12
N MET A 277 -45.66 -5.04 -14.12
CA MET A 277 -45.92 -6.47 -14.15
C MET A 277 -46.90 -6.72 -15.30
N PRO A 278 -46.52 -7.42 -16.38
CA PRO A 278 -47.46 -7.78 -17.43
C PRO A 278 -48.61 -8.60 -16.81
N GLU A 279 -49.85 -8.28 -17.16
CA GLU A 279 -51.06 -8.97 -16.67
C GLU A 279 -51.01 -10.50 -16.93
N ASP A 280 -50.20 -10.93 -17.90
CA ASP A 280 -49.95 -12.33 -18.26
C ASP A 280 -49.26 -13.15 -17.15
N LEU A 281 -48.59 -12.52 -16.19
CA LEU A 281 -47.99 -13.21 -15.03
C LEU A 281 -49.02 -13.55 -13.94
N LEU A 282 -50.28 -13.11 -14.06
CA LEU A 282 -51.34 -13.37 -13.07
C LEU A 282 -51.96 -14.78 -13.19
N ASN A 283 -51.66 -15.54 -14.25
CA ASN A 283 -52.21 -16.88 -14.51
C ASN A 283 -51.17 -18.01 -14.43
N LEU A 284 -50.07 -17.81 -13.68
CA LEU A 284 -48.99 -18.80 -13.54
C LEU A 284 -49.43 -20.12 -12.87
N GLU A 285 -50.53 -20.12 -12.11
CA GLU A 285 -51.04 -21.30 -11.40
C GLU A 285 -51.66 -22.35 -12.34
N ASN A 286 -52.19 -21.94 -13.50
CA ASN A 286 -52.85 -22.83 -14.45
C ASN A 286 -52.01 -23.16 -15.69
N PHE A 287 -50.74 -22.73 -15.72
CA PHE A 287 -49.86 -22.97 -16.85
C PHE A 287 -49.19 -24.35 -16.74
N ASN A 288 -49.35 -25.20 -17.76
CA ASN A 288 -48.71 -26.51 -17.79
C ASN A 288 -47.26 -26.36 -18.28
N TYR A 289 -46.31 -26.30 -17.34
CA TYR A 289 -44.89 -26.09 -17.65
C TYR A 289 -44.25 -27.36 -18.26
N PRO A 290 -43.41 -27.21 -19.30
CA PRO A 290 -42.66 -28.33 -19.84
C PRO A 290 -41.60 -28.83 -18.84
N VAL A 291 -41.34 -30.14 -18.85
CA VAL A 291 -40.33 -30.78 -17.99
C VAL A 291 -38.89 -30.35 -18.36
N GLU A 292 -38.64 -30.10 -19.64
CA GLU A 292 -37.39 -29.54 -20.17
C GLU A 292 -37.72 -28.40 -21.13
N PHE A 293 -37.01 -27.29 -21.01
CA PHE A 293 -37.11 -26.18 -21.95
C PHE A 293 -35.72 -25.69 -22.33
N ASP A 294 -35.45 -25.65 -23.64
CA ASP A 294 -34.25 -25.07 -24.21
C ASP A 294 -34.66 -24.12 -25.33
N SER A 295 -34.43 -22.82 -25.14
CA SER A 295 -34.80 -21.77 -26.09
C SER A 295 -34.15 -21.96 -27.46
N ARG A 296 -32.97 -22.60 -27.53
CA ARG A 296 -32.28 -22.89 -28.79
C ARG A 296 -33.02 -23.95 -29.61
N LYS A 297 -33.60 -24.94 -28.94
CA LYS A 297 -34.41 -26.00 -29.58
C LYS A 297 -35.82 -25.50 -29.93
N HIS A 298 -36.38 -24.64 -29.07
CA HIS A 298 -37.75 -24.14 -29.22
C HIS A 298 -37.88 -23.06 -30.31
N TRP A 299 -36.82 -22.26 -30.54
CA TRP A 299 -36.75 -21.27 -31.64
C TRP A 299 -35.54 -21.51 -32.55
N PRO A 300 -35.57 -22.54 -33.42
CA PRO A 300 -34.44 -22.88 -34.30
C PRO A 300 -34.01 -21.74 -35.22
N GLN A 301 -34.94 -20.89 -35.64
CA GLN A 301 -34.65 -19.70 -36.47
C GLN A 301 -33.76 -18.68 -35.74
N CYS A 302 -33.78 -18.67 -34.40
CA CYS A 302 -32.97 -17.80 -33.54
C CYS A 302 -31.74 -18.51 -32.97
N GLU A 303 -31.57 -19.81 -33.24
CA GLU A 303 -30.52 -20.67 -32.65
C GLU A 303 -29.14 -20.03 -32.80
N LYS A 304 -28.83 -19.48 -33.99
CA LYS A 304 -27.53 -18.84 -34.28
C LYS A 304 -27.24 -17.64 -33.37
N VAL A 305 -28.27 -16.92 -32.94
CA VAL A 305 -28.12 -15.74 -32.09
C VAL A 305 -28.06 -16.16 -30.62
N ILE A 306 -28.94 -17.06 -30.19
CA ILE A 306 -29.08 -17.48 -28.80
C ILE A 306 -27.91 -18.38 -28.37
N SER A 307 -27.41 -19.24 -29.26
CA SER A 307 -26.30 -20.16 -28.97
C SER A 307 -24.94 -19.47 -28.95
N PHE A 308 -24.83 -18.27 -29.52
CA PHE A 308 -23.59 -17.52 -29.55
C PHE A 308 -23.33 -16.83 -28.20
N ILE A 309 -22.42 -17.40 -27.41
CA ILE A 309 -21.99 -16.83 -26.13
C ILE A 309 -21.03 -15.67 -26.41
N LYS A 310 -21.48 -14.44 -26.11
CA LYS A 310 -20.68 -13.22 -26.28
C LYS A 310 -19.67 -13.05 -25.14
N ASP A 311 -18.48 -12.55 -25.47
CA ASP A 311 -17.50 -12.11 -24.48
C ASP A 311 -17.65 -10.61 -24.22
N GLN A 312 -18.07 -10.25 -23.01
CA GLN A 312 -18.19 -8.86 -22.53
C GLN A 312 -16.84 -8.15 -22.33
N ALA A 313 -15.74 -8.92 -22.33
CA ALA A 313 -14.39 -8.46 -22.04
C ALA A 313 -14.34 -7.58 -20.76
N ASN A 314 -13.60 -6.48 -20.81
CA ASN A 314 -13.38 -5.57 -19.69
C ASN A 314 -14.46 -4.48 -19.57
N CYS A 315 -15.54 -4.53 -20.34
CA CYS A 315 -16.48 -3.40 -20.46
C CYS A 315 -17.56 -3.36 -19.36
N GLY A 316 -17.74 -4.46 -18.60
CA GLY A 316 -18.82 -4.54 -17.61
C GLY A 316 -20.22 -4.41 -18.22
N SER A 317 -20.41 -4.85 -19.46
CA SER A 317 -21.66 -4.69 -20.24
C SER A 317 -22.52 -5.96 -20.21
N CYS A 318 -22.70 -6.55 -19.04
CA CYS A 318 -23.47 -7.79 -18.86
C CYS A 318 -24.96 -7.58 -18.53
N TRP A 319 -25.37 -6.33 -18.33
CA TRP A 319 -26.75 -5.91 -18.14
C TRP A 319 -27.49 -5.91 -19.48
#